data_AF-A0A101GE80-F1
#
_entry.id   AF-A0A101GE80-F1
#
_cell.length_a   1.000
_cell.length_b   1.000
_cell.length_c   1.000
_cell.angle_alpha   90.00
_cell.angle_beta   90.00
_cell.angle_gamma   90.00
#
_symmetry.space_group_name_H-M   'P 1'
#
loop_
_entity.id
_entity.type
_entity.pdbx_description
1 polymer ?
#
loop_
_entity_poly.entity_id
_entity_poly.type
_entity_poly.pdbx_seq_one_letter_code
_entity_poly.pdbx_strand_id
1 'polypeptide(L)'
;MYTKEQILTALGHVIDPDLKKDVVTLGMVNNLQIEENKVKFQLVLTTPACPLKGEFQKDCVEAIHQFVDPMLEVEVEMSSKVTSMRKKSEESLAGVKNIVAIASGKGGVGKSTVATNLAVALARTGASTGLLDADIYGPSQVLMFGLNEVRPGVSRINGRDLIEPVEKYNVKVLSIGFFVDPDKALVWRGPMASG
;
A
#
# COMPACT_ATOMS: atom_id res chain seq x y z
N MET A 1 6.64 -37.21 21.04
CA MET A 1 5.54 -36.45 20.41
C MET A 1 5.85 -34.98 20.61
N TYR A 2 6.11 -34.23 19.53
CA TYR A 2 6.49 -32.82 19.61
C TYR A 2 5.28 -31.96 19.97
N THR A 3 5.45 -30.95 20.83
CA THR A 3 4.35 -30.06 21.20
C THR A 3 4.39 -28.75 20.42
N LYS A 4 3.24 -28.08 20.33
CA LYS A 4 3.16 -26.76 19.71
C LYS A 4 4.00 -25.73 20.44
N GLU A 5 4.06 -25.77 21.78
CA GLU A 5 4.90 -24.82 22.53
C GLU A 5 6.39 -25.00 22.21
N GLN A 6 6.86 -26.23 22.03
CA GLN A 6 8.26 -26.50 21.66
C GLN A 6 8.61 -25.86 20.32
N ILE A 7 7.77 -26.05 19.30
CA ILE A 7 7.98 -25.45 17.97
C ILE A 7 7.93 -23.93 18.04
N LEU A 8 6.94 -23.36 18.73
CA LEU A 8 6.82 -21.91 18.89
C LEU A 8 8.01 -21.31 19.65
N THR A 9 8.54 -22.01 20.64
CA THR A 9 9.72 -21.56 21.39
C THR A 9 10.96 -21.53 20.50
N ALA A 10 11.16 -22.55 19.66
CA ALA A 10 12.22 -22.58 18.66
C ALA A 10 12.09 -21.44 17.64
N LEU A 11 10.89 -21.25 17.08
CA LEU A 11 10.61 -20.17 16.13
C LEU A 11 10.75 -18.77 16.75
N GLY A 12 10.64 -18.64 18.07
CA GLY A 12 10.90 -17.40 18.80
C GLY A 12 12.34 -16.89 18.70
N HIS A 13 13.27 -17.69 18.18
CA HIS A 13 14.65 -17.26 17.91
C HIS A 13 14.83 -16.58 16.54
N VAL A 14 13.84 -16.65 15.65
CA VAL A 14 13.90 -16.03 14.33
C VAL A 14 13.43 -14.57 14.44
N ILE A 15 14.36 -13.63 14.23
CA ILE A 15 14.13 -12.19 14.40
C ILE A 15 13.89 -11.53 13.04
N ASP A 16 12.82 -10.73 12.95
CA ASP A 16 12.60 -9.86 11.82
C ASP A 16 13.60 -8.67 11.86
N PRO A 17 14.45 -8.48 10.83
CA PRO A 17 15.51 -7.47 10.84
C PRO A 17 14.97 -6.04 10.83
N ASP A 18 13.78 -5.82 10.27
CA ASP A 18 13.15 -4.50 10.15
C ASP A 18 12.44 -4.14 11.46
N LEU A 19 11.71 -5.09 12.04
CA LEU A 19 10.88 -4.88 13.24
C LEU A 19 11.59 -5.20 14.55
N LYS A 20 12.77 -5.86 14.50
CA LYS A 20 13.61 -6.25 15.64
C LYS A 20 12.86 -7.04 16.71
N LYS A 21 11.88 -7.84 16.28
CA LYS A 21 11.05 -8.71 17.12
C LYS A 21 10.97 -10.09 16.48
N ASP A 22 10.70 -11.11 17.29
CA ASP A 22 10.60 -12.48 16.79
C ASP A 22 9.29 -12.72 16.04
N VAL A 23 9.32 -13.68 15.11
CA VAL A 23 8.19 -14.02 14.24
C VAL A 23 6.96 -14.53 15.01
N VAL A 24 7.12 -15.04 16.23
CA VAL A 24 6.02 -15.52 17.07
C VAL A 24 5.31 -14.36 17.76
N THR A 25 6.06 -13.45 18.38
CA THR A 25 5.55 -12.21 18.98
C THR A 25 4.87 -11.32 17.95
N LEU A 26 5.38 -11.31 16.71
CA LEU A 26 4.78 -10.59 15.59
C LEU A 26 3.51 -11.27 15.04
N GLY A 27 3.15 -12.46 15.54
CA GLY A 27 1.98 -13.21 15.09
C GLY A 27 2.08 -13.65 13.63
N MET A 28 3.30 -13.89 13.14
CA MET A 28 3.55 -14.29 11.76
C MET A 28 3.37 -15.79 11.54
N VAL A 29 3.44 -16.60 12.60
CA VAL A 29 3.29 -18.06 12.51
C VAL A 29 1.82 -18.46 12.63
N ASN A 30 1.24 -18.98 11.55
CA ASN A 30 -0.15 -19.43 11.47
C ASN A 30 -0.26 -20.90 11.08
N ASN A 31 -1.42 -21.51 11.36
CA ASN A 31 -1.77 -22.87 10.92
C ASN A 31 -0.72 -23.95 11.28
N LEU A 32 -0.10 -23.85 12.45
CA LEU A 32 0.89 -24.83 12.92
C LEU A 32 0.25 -26.21 13.13
N GLN A 33 0.69 -27.17 12.32
CA GLN A 33 0.32 -28.58 12.34
C GLN A 33 1.57 -29.42 12.59
N ILE A 34 1.43 -30.44 13.44
CA ILE A 34 2.52 -31.35 13.82
C ILE A 34 2.01 -32.76 13.56
N GLU A 35 2.69 -33.46 12.66
CA GLU A 35 2.56 -34.88 12.38
C GLU A 35 3.79 -35.61 12.98
N GLU A 36 3.77 -36.95 13.02
CA GLU A 36 4.75 -37.75 13.79
C GLU A 36 6.22 -37.34 13.58
N ASN A 37 6.62 -37.03 12.35
CA ASN A 37 7.97 -36.57 12.01
C ASN A 37 7.99 -35.33 11.09
N LYS A 38 6.88 -34.59 11.04
CA LYS A 38 6.72 -33.47 10.11
C LYS A 38 6.01 -32.29 10.76
N VAL A 39 6.54 -31.10 10.57
CA VAL A 39 5.96 -29.84 11.03
C VAL A 39 5.62 -28.98 9.83
N LYS A 40 4.35 -28.55 9.76
CA LYS A 40 3.85 -27.68 8.71
C LYS A 40 3.24 -26.43 9.31
N PHE A 41 3.61 -25.27 8.79
CA PHE A 41 3.02 -24.00 9.21
C PHE A 41 3.11 -22.96 8.10
N GLN A 42 2.31 -21.90 8.25
CA GLN A 42 2.34 -20.75 7.37
C GLN A 42 3.10 -19.61 8.05
N LEU A 43 4.08 -19.02 7.36
CA LEU A 43 4.76 -17.81 7.81
C LEU A 43 4.22 -16.60 7.03
N VAL A 44 3.51 -15.74 7.73
CA VAL A 44 2.80 -14.58 7.19
C VAL A 44 3.64 -13.32 7.37
N LEU A 45 4.30 -12.88 6.30
CA LEU A 45 5.11 -11.67 6.32
C LEU A 45 4.26 -10.39 6.29
N THR A 46 4.81 -9.31 6.85
CA THR A 46 4.18 -7.98 6.92
C THR A 46 4.17 -7.24 5.58
N THR A 47 5.06 -7.60 4.64
CA THR A 47 5.12 -7.02 3.30
C THR A 47 5.27 -8.10 2.22
N PRO A 48 4.59 -7.97 1.06
CA PRO A 48 4.66 -8.95 -0.02
C PRO A 48 5.98 -8.92 -0.80
N ALA A 49 6.68 -7.78 -0.71
CA ALA A 49 7.91 -7.47 -1.44
C ALA A 49 9.19 -7.82 -0.67
N CYS A 50 9.10 -8.47 0.50
CA CYS A 50 10.28 -8.83 1.28
C CYS A 50 11.20 -9.73 0.42
N PRO A 51 12.41 -9.27 0.05
CA PRO A 51 13.37 -10.07 -0.71
C PRO A 51 13.91 -11.24 0.12
N LEU A 52 13.69 -11.21 1.43
CA LEU A 52 14.21 -12.15 2.42
C LEU A 52 13.30 -13.37 2.63
N LYS A 53 12.32 -13.63 1.74
CA LYS A 53 11.44 -14.81 1.86
C LYS A 53 12.21 -16.12 2.02
N GLY A 54 13.29 -16.28 1.26
CA GLY A 54 14.15 -17.47 1.35
C GLY A 54 14.97 -17.52 2.63
N GLU A 55 15.40 -16.37 3.15
CA GLU A 55 16.15 -16.28 4.41
C GLU A 55 15.27 -16.65 5.59
N PHE A 56 14.07 -16.06 5.71
CA PHE A 56 13.13 -16.43 6.77
C PHE A 56 12.75 -17.91 6.74
N GLN A 57 12.52 -18.48 5.56
CA GLN A 57 12.24 -19.91 5.43
C GLN A 57 13.42 -20.75 5.97
N LYS A 58 14.64 -20.39 5.58
CA LYS A 58 15.85 -21.07 6.03
C LYS A 58 16.04 -20.93 7.55
N ASP A 59 15.91 -19.72 8.10
CA ASP A 59 16.08 -19.45 9.52
C ASP A 59 15.06 -20.21 10.38
N CYS A 60 13.82 -20.33 9.92
CA CYS A 60 12.81 -21.15 10.61
C CYS A 60 13.15 -22.64 10.62
N VAL A 61 13.65 -23.18 9.50
CA VAL A 61 14.08 -24.58 9.41
C VAL A 61 15.28 -24.82 10.33
N GLU A 62 16.29 -23.94 10.27
CA GLU A 62 17.49 -24.02 11.12
C GLU A 62 17.14 -23.92 12.60
N ALA A 63 16.24 -23.02 12.99
CA ALA A 63 15.79 -22.89 14.38
C ALA A 63 15.10 -24.17 14.89
N ILE A 64 14.22 -24.79 14.09
CA ILE A 64 13.57 -26.05 14.49
C ILE A 64 14.59 -27.18 14.58
N HIS A 65 15.52 -27.28 13.63
CA HIS A 65 16.58 -28.30 13.66
C HIS A 65 17.55 -28.13 14.83
N GLN A 66 17.87 -26.89 15.20
CA GLN A 66 18.78 -26.57 16.29
C GLN A 66 18.15 -26.80 17.68
N PHE A 67 16.89 -26.40 17.87
CA PHE A 67 16.26 -26.35 19.19
C PHE A 67 15.26 -27.48 19.44
N VAL A 68 14.86 -28.25 18.42
CA VAL A 68 13.87 -29.33 18.56
C VAL A 68 14.45 -30.67 18.12
N ASP A 69 14.69 -30.85 16.82
CA ASP A 69 15.19 -32.10 16.26
C ASP A 69 15.76 -31.89 14.84
N PRO A 70 17.05 -32.23 14.58
CA PRO A 70 17.65 -32.14 13.26
C PRO A 70 17.02 -33.04 12.18
N MET A 71 16.30 -34.10 12.57
CA MET A 71 15.68 -35.06 11.64
C MET A 71 14.23 -34.71 11.27
N LEU A 72 13.69 -33.61 11.83
CA LEU A 72 12.32 -33.20 11.60
C LEU A 72 12.14 -32.66 10.18
N GLU A 73 11.13 -33.15 9.46
CA GLU A 73 10.74 -32.55 8.18
C GLU A 73 9.97 -31.24 8.44
N VAL A 74 10.43 -30.13 7.88
CA VAL A 74 9.82 -28.81 8.08
C VAL A 74 9.30 -28.25 6.76
N GLU A 75 7.99 -28.03 6.67
CA GLU A 75 7.32 -27.43 5.52
C GLU A 75 6.78 -26.04 5.90
N VAL A 76 7.40 -24.99 5.34
CA VAL A 76 7.01 -23.60 5.57
C VAL A 76 6.29 -23.06 4.34
N GLU A 77 5.01 -22.75 4.50
CA GLU A 77 4.24 -22.05 3.47
C GLU A 77 4.39 -20.54 3.67
N MET A 78 5.01 -19.86 2.72
CA MET A 78 5.19 -18.42 2.79
C MET A 78 3.94 -17.69 2.28
N SER A 79 3.34 -16.85 3.13
CA SER A 79 2.28 -15.95 2.72
C SER A 79 2.59 -14.52 3.16
N SER A 80 1.80 -13.55 2.71
CA SER A 80 1.95 -12.16 3.13
C SER A 80 0.59 -11.57 3.42
N LYS A 81 0.46 -10.89 4.56
CA LYS A 81 -0.74 -10.15 4.90
C LYS A 81 -0.33 -8.75 5.31
N VAL A 82 -0.62 -7.78 4.44
CA VAL A 82 -0.40 -6.36 4.74
C VAL A 82 -1.41 -5.96 5.79
N THR A 83 -0.96 -5.85 7.04
CA THR A 83 -1.77 -5.30 8.12
C THR A 83 -1.78 -3.78 7.99
N SER A 84 -2.96 -3.19 7.75
CA SER A 84 -3.08 -1.74 7.78
C SER A 84 -3.02 -1.28 9.24
N MET A 85 -1.96 -0.58 9.63
CA MET A 85 -1.85 0.10 10.94
C MET A 85 -2.92 1.18 11.16
N ARG A 86 -3.76 1.45 10.16
CA ARG A 86 -4.84 2.45 10.24
C ARG A 86 -5.95 1.94 11.16
N LYS A 87 -6.15 2.62 12.30
CA LYS A 87 -7.50 2.75 12.84
C LYS A 87 -8.35 3.31 11.70
N LYS A 88 -9.31 2.53 11.20
CA LYS A 88 -10.34 3.03 10.27
C LYS A 88 -11.02 4.21 10.97
N SER A 89 -10.60 5.43 10.69
CA SER A 89 -11.41 6.60 11.00
C SER A 89 -12.61 6.57 10.05
N GLU A 90 -13.77 6.93 10.55
CA GLU A 90 -15.03 7.00 9.79
C GLU A 90 -14.94 7.96 8.58
N GLU A 91 -13.90 8.82 8.54
CA GLU A 91 -13.61 9.78 7.48
C GLU A 91 -12.76 9.25 6.32
N SER A 92 -12.33 7.99 6.35
CA SER A 92 -11.54 7.43 5.25
C SER A 92 -12.38 7.23 3.98
N LEU A 93 -11.87 7.69 2.82
CA LEU A 93 -12.50 7.52 1.52
C LEU A 93 -12.86 6.04 1.27
N ALA A 94 -14.16 5.75 1.21
CA ALA A 94 -14.66 4.39 1.03
C ALA A 94 -14.07 3.76 -0.24
N GLY A 95 -13.54 2.53 -0.13
CA GLY A 95 -12.91 1.80 -1.22
C GLY A 95 -11.43 2.15 -1.48
N VAL A 96 -10.86 3.15 -0.81
CA VAL A 96 -9.44 3.53 -0.95
C VAL A 96 -8.59 2.86 0.12
N LYS A 97 -7.74 1.92 -0.28
CA LYS A 97 -6.86 1.17 0.65
C LYS A 97 -5.76 2.06 1.25
N ASN A 98 -5.15 2.90 0.43
CA ASN A 98 -3.99 3.74 0.79
C ASN A 98 -4.19 5.16 0.29
N ILE A 99 -3.86 6.14 1.13
CA ILE A 99 -3.86 7.57 0.80
C ILE A 99 -2.46 8.08 1.08
N VAL A 100 -1.79 8.64 0.07
CA VAL A 100 -0.46 9.24 0.18
C VAL A 100 -0.61 10.73 -0.10
N ALA A 101 -0.40 11.55 0.94
CA ALA A 101 -0.42 12.99 0.80
C ALA A 101 0.97 13.47 0.33
N ILE A 102 1.01 14.24 -0.76
CA ILE A 102 2.23 14.85 -1.30
C ILE A 102 2.04 16.35 -1.26
N ALA A 103 2.78 17.02 -0.39
CA ALA A 103 2.66 18.46 -0.15
C ALA A 103 4.03 19.14 -0.22
N SER A 104 4.03 20.43 -0.55
CA SER A 104 5.21 21.29 -0.51
C SER A 104 4.82 22.68 -0.02
N GLY A 105 5.66 23.28 0.83
CA GLY A 105 5.45 24.66 1.29
C GLY A 105 5.90 25.74 0.31
N LYS A 106 6.44 25.36 -0.86
CA LYS A 106 6.99 26.27 -1.88
C LYS A 106 6.64 25.79 -3.28
N GLY A 107 6.46 26.72 -4.22
CA GLY A 107 6.32 26.41 -5.65
C GLY A 107 7.64 25.94 -6.26
N GLY A 108 7.57 25.10 -7.30
CA GLY A 108 8.73 24.69 -8.09
C GLY A 108 9.64 23.61 -7.49
N VAL A 109 9.34 23.07 -6.31
CA VAL A 109 10.18 22.04 -5.65
C VAL A 109 10.00 20.62 -6.19
N GLY A 110 9.19 20.45 -7.24
CA GLY A 110 8.95 19.14 -7.86
C GLY A 110 7.83 18.30 -7.23
N LYS A 111 6.96 18.88 -6.39
CA LYS A 111 5.77 18.18 -5.83
C LYS A 111 4.99 17.41 -6.90
N SER A 112 4.62 18.11 -7.97
CA SER A 112 3.82 17.52 -9.05
C SER A 112 4.58 16.40 -9.75
N THR A 113 5.87 16.59 -9.99
CA THR A 113 6.78 15.57 -10.57
C THR A 113 6.84 14.31 -9.73
N VAL A 114 7.01 14.44 -8.41
CA VAL A 114 7.01 13.29 -7.50
C VAL A 114 5.65 12.61 -7.51
N ALA A 115 4.55 13.37 -7.46
CA ALA A 115 3.20 12.82 -7.46
C ALA A 115 2.86 12.04 -8.74
N THR A 116 3.16 12.59 -9.91
CA THR A 116 2.93 11.93 -11.20
C THR A 116 3.73 10.62 -11.28
N ASN A 117 5.03 10.67 -11.00
CA ASN A 117 5.90 9.49 -11.14
C ASN A 117 5.55 8.41 -10.12
N LEU A 118 5.22 8.78 -8.88
CA LEU A 118 4.77 7.82 -7.88
C LEU A 118 3.46 7.15 -8.29
N ALA A 119 2.49 7.91 -8.79
CA ALA A 119 1.22 7.35 -9.26
C ALA A 119 1.41 6.38 -10.42
N VAL A 120 2.20 6.75 -11.43
CA VAL A 120 2.49 5.88 -12.58
C VAL A 120 3.29 4.64 -12.15
N ALA A 121 4.23 4.77 -11.21
CA ALA A 121 4.98 3.64 -10.68
C ALA A 121 4.07 2.65 -9.94
N LEU A 122 3.15 3.15 -9.10
CA LEU A 122 2.15 2.31 -8.41
C LEU A 122 1.19 1.64 -9.39
N ALA A 123 0.72 2.34 -10.42
CA ALA A 123 -0.13 1.74 -11.45
C ALA A 123 0.61 0.62 -12.21
N ARG A 124 1.91 0.79 -12.47
CA ARG A 124 2.76 -0.23 -13.12
C ARG A 124 2.97 -1.50 -12.29
N THR A 125 2.82 -1.44 -10.97
CA THR A 125 2.84 -2.66 -10.12
C THR A 125 1.49 -3.38 -10.09
N GLY A 126 0.50 -2.90 -10.84
CA GLY A 126 -0.86 -3.46 -10.89
C GLY A 126 -1.81 -2.87 -9.84
N ALA A 127 -1.40 -1.83 -9.10
CA ALA A 127 -2.28 -1.20 -8.14
C ALA A 127 -3.34 -0.32 -8.82
N SER A 128 -4.60 -0.44 -8.40
CA SER A 128 -5.65 0.52 -8.76
C SER A 128 -5.29 1.89 -8.20
N THR A 129 -4.91 2.82 -9.07
CA THR A 129 -4.27 4.09 -8.67
C THR A 129 -5.06 5.29 -9.16
N GLY A 130 -5.30 6.25 -8.25
CA GLY A 130 -5.87 7.55 -8.55
C GLY A 130 -4.94 8.67 -8.13
N LEU A 131 -4.95 9.77 -8.88
CA LEU A 131 -4.21 10.99 -8.57
C LEU A 131 -5.17 12.18 -8.57
N LEU A 132 -5.28 12.83 -7.41
CA LEU A 132 -6.07 14.04 -7.21
C LEU A 132 -5.15 15.25 -7.04
N ASP A 133 -5.31 16.25 -7.91
CA ASP A 133 -4.58 17.51 -7.84
C ASP A 133 -5.46 18.61 -7.26
N ALA A 134 -5.10 19.06 -6.07
CA ALA A 134 -5.75 20.15 -5.35
C ALA A 134 -4.98 21.48 -5.45
N ASP A 135 -3.97 21.57 -6.33
CA ASP A 135 -3.16 22.78 -6.52
C ASP A 135 -3.87 23.77 -7.45
N ILE A 136 -4.61 24.71 -6.88
CA ILE A 136 -5.38 25.72 -7.63
C ILE A 136 -4.46 26.71 -8.37
N TYR A 137 -3.29 27.01 -7.81
CA TYR A 137 -2.39 28.06 -8.32
C TYR A 137 -1.46 27.57 -9.43
N GLY A 138 -1.13 26.28 -9.43
CA GLY A 138 -0.25 25.68 -10.45
C GLY A 138 -0.61 24.25 -10.79
N PRO A 139 -1.85 23.97 -11.26
CA PRO A 139 -2.30 22.61 -11.54
C PRO A 139 -1.54 22.02 -12.74
N SER A 140 -0.42 21.36 -12.45
CA SER A 140 0.50 20.86 -13.47
C SER A 140 0.15 19.44 -13.93
N GLN A 141 -0.76 18.74 -13.25
CA GLN A 141 -1.02 17.32 -13.53
C GLN A 141 -1.60 17.09 -14.92
N VAL A 142 -2.49 17.97 -15.40
CA VAL A 142 -3.04 17.88 -16.76
C VAL A 142 -1.94 17.95 -17.81
N LEU A 143 -0.98 18.88 -17.64
CA LEU A 143 0.19 19.02 -18.51
C LEU A 143 1.12 17.81 -18.42
N MET A 144 1.45 17.36 -17.21
CA MET A 144 2.38 16.24 -17.00
C MET A 144 1.86 14.92 -17.55
N PHE A 145 0.54 14.73 -17.55
CA PHE A 145 -0.08 13.60 -18.21
C PHE A 145 -0.35 13.84 -19.70
N GLY A 146 -0.14 15.05 -20.24
CA GLY A 146 -0.44 15.39 -21.63
C GLY A 146 -1.93 15.25 -21.94
N LEU A 147 -2.76 15.91 -21.13
CA LEU A 147 -4.23 15.85 -21.16
C LEU A 147 -4.88 17.23 -21.35
N ASN A 148 -4.13 18.22 -21.86
CA ASN A 148 -4.57 19.63 -21.93
C ASN A 148 -5.88 19.83 -22.71
N GLU A 149 -6.04 19.07 -23.79
CA GLU A 149 -7.22 19.12 -24.67
C GLU A 149 -8.36 18.22 -24.20
N VAL A 150 -8.18 17.52 -23.06
CA VAL A 150 -9.19 16.61 -22.54
C VAL A 150 -10.08 17.35 -21.55
N ARG A 151 -11.38 17.07 -21.62
CA ARG A 151 -12.37 17.54 -20.66
C ARG A 151 -13.00 16.33 -19.97
N PRO A 152 -12.99 16.28 -18.62
CA PRO A 152 -13.68 15.24 -17.86
C PRO A 152 -15.16 15.18 -18.19
N GLY A 153 -15.69 13.96 -18.29
CA GLY A 153 -17.13 13.72 -18.34
C GLY A 153 -17.79 13.98 -16.98
N VAL A 154 -19.13 13.97 -16.98
CA VAL A 154 -19.94 14.03 -15.77
C VAL A 154 -20.92 12.87 -15.80
N SER A 155 -20.98 12.10 -14.73
CA SER A 155 -21.94 11.02 -14.53
C SER A 155 -22.85 11.31 -13.34
N ARG A 156 -24.10 10.86 -13.42
CA ARG A 156 -25.05 11.00 -12.32
C ARG A 156 -25.14 9.70 -11.52
N ILE A 157 -24.70 9.73 -10.27
CA ILE A 157 -24.69 8.57 -9.37
C ILE A 157 -25.44 8.95 -8.10
N ASN A 158 -26.47 8.17 -7.74
CA ASN A 158 -27.31 8.41 -6.56
C ASN A 158 -27.86 9.84 -6.50
N GLY A 159 -28.31 10.35 -7.65
CA GLY A 159 -28.88 11.69 -7.78
C GLY A 159 -27.86 12.85 -7.79
N ARG A 160 -26.56 12.57 -7.57
CA ARG A 160 -25.47 13.56 -7.58
C ARG A 160 -24.66 13.50 -8.87
N ASP A 161 -24.31 14.65 -9.40
CA ASP A 161 -23.40 14.76 -10.53
C ASP A 161 -21.96 14.63 -10.03
N LEU A 162 -21.23 13.66 -10.58
CA LEU A 162 -19.85 13.35 -10.25
C LEU A 162 -18.97 13.50 -11.49
N ILE A 163 -17.80 14.11 -11.30
CA ILE A 163 -16.82 14.25 -12.35
C ILE A 163 -16.17 12.89 -12.60
N GLU A 164 -16.16 12.45 -13.86
CA GLU A 164 -15.46 11.25 -14.27
C GLU A 164 -13.95 11.53 -14.39
N PRO A 165 -13.09 10.86 -13.60
CA PRO A 165 -11.65 11.06 -13.72
C PRO A 165 -11.14 10.63 -15.10
N VAL A 166 -10.21 11.40 -15.66
CA VAL A 166 -9.58 11.06 -16.94
C VAL A 166 -8.49 10.03 -16.71
N GLU A 167 -8.49 8.95 -17.46
CA GLU A 167 -7.52 7.88 -17.30
C GLU A 167 -6.37 7.97 -18.30
N LYS A 168 -5.13 7.88 -17.82
CA LYS A 168 -3.93 7.72 -18.65
C LYS A 168 -2.83 7.00 -17.88
N TYR A 169 -2.07 6.15 -18.57
CA TYR A 169 -1.04 5.28 -17.95
C TYR A 169 -1.59 4.41 -16.80
N ASN A 170 -2.86 3.95 -16.91
CA ASN A 170 -3.59 3.23 -15.87
C ASN A 170 -3.73 4.00 -14.53
N VAL A 171 -3.61 5.33 -14.58
CA VAL A 171 -3.86 6.24 -13.47
C VAL A 171 -5.13 7.03 -13.76
N LYS A 172 -6.07 7.02 -12.83
CA LYS A 172 -7.25 7.91 -12.87
C LYS A 172 -6.87 9.28 -12.32
N VAL A 173 -6.85 10.28 -13.18
CA VAL A 173 -6.40 11.65 -12.86
C VAL A 173 -7.61 12.57 -12.75
N LEU A 174 -7.68 13.29 -11.64
CA LEU A 174 -8.60 14.41 -11.46
C LEU A 174 -7.79 15.63 -11.02
N SER A 175 -7.90 16.72 -11.76
CA SER A 175 -7.20 17.97 -11.46
C SER A 175 -8.11 19.15 -11.73
N ILE A 176 -7.97 20.19 -10.90
CA ILE A 176 -8.62 21.47 -11.18
C ILE A 176 -8.17 22.05 -12.52
N GLY A 177 -6.96 21.71 -12.99
CA GLY A 177 -6.42 22.12 -14.29
C GLY A 177 -7.28 21.72 -15.50
N PHE A 178 -8.20 20.76 -15.36
CA PHE A 178 -9.15 20.44 -16.43
C PHE A 178 -10.21 21.52 -16.66
N PHE A 179 -10.46 22.34 -15.65
CA PHE A 179 -11.50 23.37 -15.61
C PHE A 179 -10.92 24.78 -15.66
N VAL A 180 -9.60 24.89 -15.61
CA VAL A 180 -8.86 26.14 -15.67
C VAL A 180 -8.39 26.36 -17.10
N ASP A 181 -8.81 27.48 -17.68
CA ASP A 181 -8.23 27.96 -18.94
C ASP A 181 -6.88 28.63 -18.61
N PRO A 182 -5.74 28.12 -19.10
CA PRO A 182 -4.42 28.65 -18.75
C PRO A 182 -4.23 30.12 -19.16
N ASP A 183 -4.99 30.61 -20.14
CA ASP A 183 -4.90 31.98 -20.64
C ASP A 183 -5.88 32.96 -19.95
N LYS A 184 -6.70 32.47 -19.01
CA LYS A 184 -7.67 33.31 -18.29
C LYS A 184 -7.37 33.33 -16.79
N ALA A 185 -7.33 34.55 -16.23
CA ALA A 185 -7.33 34.72 -14.79
C ALA A 185 -8.59 34.07 -14.19
N LEU A 186 -8.41 33.08 -13.31
CA LEU A 186 -9.54 32.52 -12.58
C LEU A 186 -10.04 33.50 -11.54
N VAL A 187 -11.30 33.92 -11.71
CA VAL A 187 -12.06 34.54 -10.63
C VAL A 187 -12.80 33.42 -9.89
N TRP A 188 -12.12 32.80 -8.92
CA TRP A 188 -12.75 31.79 -8.06
C TRP A 188 -13.48 32.50 -6.91
N ARG A 189 -14.82 32.57 -6.98
CA ARG A 189 -15.64 32.95 -5.82
C ARG A 189 -15.94 31.68 -5.02
N GLY A 190 -15.22 31.48 -3.91
CA GLY A 190 -15.56 30.43 -2.95
C GLY A 190 -16.91 30.73 -2.28
N PRO A 191 -17.57 29.73 -1.66
CA PRO A 191 -18.65 30.04 -0.73
C PRO A 191 -18.11 31.03 0.31
N MET A 192 -18.85 32.11 0.57
CA MET A 192 -18.53 32.99 1.69
C MET A 192 -18.47 32.11 2.94
N ALA A 193 -17.38 32.18 3.68
CA ALA A 193 -17.33 31.64 5.03
C ALA A 193 -18.38 32.39 5.86
N SER A 194 -19.60 31.88 5.90
CA SER A 194 -20.57 32.23 6.93
C SER A 194 -20.07 31.55 8.20
N GLY A 195 -19.45 32.35 9.07
CA GLY A 195 -19.29 31.99 10.47
C GLY A 195 -20.63 31.84 11.18
#